data_AF-A0AAN8LQG6-F1
#
_entry.id   AF-A0AAN8LQG6-F1
#
_cell.length_a   1.000
_cell.length_b   1.000
_cell.length_c   1.000
_cell.angle_alpha   90.00
_cell.angle_beta   90.00
_cell.angle_gamma   90.00
#
_symmetry.space_group_name_H-M   'P 1'
#
loop_
_entity.id
_entity.type
_entity.pdbx_description
1 polymer ?
#
loop_
_entity_poly.entity_id
_entity_poly.type
_entity_poly.pdbx_seq_one_letter_code
_entity_poly.pdbx_strand_id
1 'polypeptide(L)'
;MADVTPQADAPTPTTDKITQAARETIYLCNFRVSVDGEWLCLRELNDISLTPDPEPAHEDPKDPIAIERLNLMNMAKLSIKGLIESALNLGRTLDSDYAPLQQFFVVMEHCLKHGLKTKKTFLGQNKSFWGALELVEKLTPEAGEITASVKDLPGLKTPLGRGRAWLRLALMQKKLSDYMKTIINRKDLLSEFYEANALMMEEEGAVIAGLLVGLNVIDANLCMKGEDLDSQVGVIDFSMYLKDGVHSSKTVEG
;
A
#
# COMPACT_ATOMS: atom_id res chain seq x y z
N MET A 1 -9.50 -43.04 -46.24
CA MET A 1 -8.27 -42.23 -46.04
C MET A 1 -8.39 -41.04 -46.98
N ALA A 2 -8.48 -39.79 -46.57
CA ALA A 2 -8.48 -39.15 -45.27
C ALA A 2 -9.39 -37.91 -45.41
N ASP A 3 -10.21 -37.64 -44.39
CA ASP A 3 -11.02 -36.43 -44.33
C ASP A 3 -10.20 -35.37 -43.59
N VAL A 4 -9.84 -34.29 -44.29
CA VAL A 4 -9.04 -33.19 -43.75
C VAL A 4 -10.02 -32.17 -43.19
N THR A 5 -10.20 -32.17 -41.88
CA THR A 5 -10.92 -31.12 -41.16
C THR A 5 -10.04 -29.86 -41.11
N PRO A 6 -10.54 -28.67 -41.51
CA PRO A 6 -9.78 -27.45 -41.38
C PRO A 6 -9.72 -27.04 -39.90
N GLN A 7 -8.49 -26.76 -39.45
CA GLN A 7 -8.18 -26.23 -38.14
C GLN A 7 -8.81 -24.84 -37.99
N ALA A 8 -9.64 -24.64 -36.97
CA ALA A 8 -10.27 -23.36 -36.69
C ALA A 8 -9.20 -22.33 -36.31
N ASP A 9 -9.09 -21.27 -37.12
CA ASP A 9 -8.27 -20.10 -36.84
C ASP A 9 -8.71 -19.47 -35.50
N ALA A 10 -7.74 -19.26 -34.60
CA ALA A 10 -7.96 -18.48 -33.39
C ALA A 10 -8.27 -17.03 -33.80
N PRO A 11 -9.31 -16.39 -33.21
CA PRO A 11 -9.69 -15.05 -33.60
C PRO A 11 -8.59 -14.04 -33.23
N THR A 12 -8.05 -13.35 -34.24
CA THR A 12 -7.17 -12.20 -34.04
C THR A 12 -7.99 -11.07 -33.40
N PRO A 13 -7.59 -10.52 -32.23
CA PRO A 13 -8.33 -9.42 -31.62
C PRO A 13 -8.33 -8.21 -32.57
N THR A 14 -9.52 -7.70 -32.88
CA THR A 14 -9.70 -6.55 -33.76
C THR A 14 -9.15 -5.28 -33.12
N THR A 15 -8.59 -4.38 -33.93
CA THR A 15 -8.00 -3.09 -33.51
C THR A 15 -8.92 -2.26 -32.61
N ASP A 16 -10.25 -2.40 -32.78
CA ASP A 16 -11.25 -1.71 -31.96
C ASP A 16 -11.28 -2.19 -30.51
N LYS A 17 -11.11 -3.50 -30.25
CA LYS A 17 -11.08 -4.07 -28.90
C LYS A 17 -9.84 -3.62 -28.13
N ILE A 18 -8.69 -3.56 -28.80
CA ILE A 18 -7.42 -3.06 -28.23
C ILE A 18 -7.57 -1.58 -27.88
N THR A 19 -8.20 -0.80 -28.76
CA THR A 19 -8.42 0.64 -28.56
C THR A 19 -9.38 0.91 -27.38
N GLN A 20 -10.37 0.04 -27.16
CA GLN A 20 -11.30 0.16 -26.03
C GLN A 20 -10.68 -0.25 -24.69
N ALA A 21 -9.94 -1.36 -24.64
CA ALA A 21 -9.20 -1.76 -23.44
C ALA A 21 -8.15 -0.71 -23.02
N ALA A 22 -7.50 -0.07 -23.99
CA ALA A 22 -6.59 1.05 -23.74
C ALA A 22 -7.30 2.30 -23.20
N ARG A 23 -8.58 2.51 -23.51
CA ARG A 23 -9.39 3.64 -23.00
C ARG A 23 -9.85 3.45 -21.55
N GLU A 24 -9.99 2.21 -21.10
CA GLU A 24 -10.41 1.84 -19.74
C GLU A 24 -9.23 1.65 -18.78
N THR A 25 -8.00 1.92 -19.23
CA THR A 25 -6.77 1.69 -18.48
C THR A 25 -6.01 2.99 -18.21
N ILE A 26 -5.76 3.32 -16.95
CA ILE A 26 -4.92 4.46 -16.51
C ILE A 26 -3.52 3.95 -16.18
N TYR A 27 -2.47 4.67 -16.59
CA TYR A 27 -1.09 4.30 -16.24
C TYR A 27 -0.55 5.22 -15.14
N LEU A 28 -0.14 4.64 -14.01
CA LEU A 28 0.46 5.32 -12.84
C LEU A 28 1.93 4.94 -12.71
N CYS A 29 2.84 5.78 -13.23
CA CYS A 29 4.29 5.53 -13.26
C CYS A 29 4.66 4.17 -13.90
N ASN A 30 4.75 3.13 -13.07
CA ASN A 30 5.07 1.75 -13.45
C ASN A 30 3.87 0.81 -13.32
N PHE A 31 2.67 1.31 -13.09
CA PHE A 31 1.47 0.49 -12.92
C PHE A 31 0.47 0.77 -14.04
N ARG A 32 -0.17 -0.28 -14.55
CA ARG A 32 -1.45 -0.16 -15.26
C ARG A 32 -2.59 -0.32 -14.24
N VAL A 33 -3.58 0.53 -14.35
CA VAL A 33 -4.84 0.51 -13.60
C VAL A 33 -5.91 0.14 -14.59
N SER A 34 -6.50 -1.04 -14.49
CA SER A 34 -7.62 -1.45 -15.33
C SER A 34 -8.86 -1.67 -14.46
N VAL A 35 -10.04 -1.48 -15.05
CA VAL A 35 -11.31 -1.91 -14.44
C VAL A 35 -11.59 -3.34 -14.88
N ASP A 36 -11.75 -4.25 -13.93
CA ASP A 36 -12.20 -5.63 -14.19
C ASP A 36 -13.57 -5.83 -13.52
N GLY A 37 -14.65 -5.66 -14.28
CA GLY A 37 -16.01 -5.61 -13.76
C GLY A 37 -16.24 -4.40 -12.84
N GLU A 38 -16.46 -4.64 -11.55
CA GLU A 38 -16.67 -3.58 -10.53
C GLU A 38 -15.39 -3.19 -9.77
N TRP A 39 -14.25 -3.81 -10.09
CA TRP A 39 -13.00 -3.67 -9.31
C TRP A 39 -11.92 -2.92 -10.07
N LEU A 40 -11.13 -2.14 -9.32
CA LEU A 40 -9.88 -1.54 -9.82
C LEU A 40 -8.75 -2.57 -9.67
N CYS A 41 -7.95 -2.75 -10.71
CA CYS A 41 -6.81 -3.67 -10.72
C CYS A 41 -5.52 -2.90 -11.05
N LEU A 42 -4.58 -2.86 -10.10
CA LEU A 42 -3.22 -2.33 -10.30
C LEU A 42 -2.25 -3.46 -10.65
N ARG A 43 -1.55 -3.40 -11.78
CA ARG A 43 -0.45 -4.34 -12.15
C ARG A 43 0.81 -3.59 -12.55
N GLU A 44 1.99 -4.10 -12.18
CA GLU A 44 3.27 -3.50 -12.54
C GLU A 44 3.60 -3.77 -14.03
N LEU A 45 4.20 -2.80 -14.73
CA LEU A 45 4.48 -2.87 -16.16
C LEU A 45 5.51 -3.95 -16.53
N ASN A 46 6.36 -4.34 -15.59
CA ASN A 46 7.40 -5.36 -15.80
C ASN A 46 6.84 -6.80 -15.85
N ASP A 47 5.62 -7.01 -15.35
CA ASP A 47 4.94 -8.31 -15.37
C ASP A 47 4.13 -8.53 -16.67
N ILE A 48 4.30 -7.64 -17.67
CA ILE A 48 3.50 -7.63 -18.90
C ILE A 48 4.33 -8.22 -20.05
N SER A 49 3.88 -9.36 -20.59
CA SER A 49 4.36 -9.82 -21.90
C SER A 49 3.84 -8.89 -23.00
N LEU A 50 4.70 -8.47 -23.93
CA LEU A 50 4.33 -7.64 -25.10
C LEU A 50 3.46 -8.38 -26.15
N THR A 51 3.15 -9.65 -25.91
CA THR A 51 2.12 -10.37 -26.66
C THR A 51 0.75 -9.89 -26.19
N PRO A 52 -0.22 -9.66 -27.09
CA PRO A 52 -1.61 -9.48 -26.68
C PRO A 52 -1.95 -10.64 -25.74
N ASP A 53 -2.41 -10.33 -24.52
CA ASP A 53 -2.96 -11.37 -23.64
C ASP A 53 -3.99 -12.13 -24.49
N PRO A 54 -3.89 -13.47 -24.62
CA PRO A 54 -4.93 -14.24 -25.29
C PRO A 54 -6.28 -13.84 -24.65
N GLU A 55 -7.35 -13.74 -25.47
CA GLU A 55 -8.71 -13.45 -24.97
C GLU A 55 -8.93 -14.17 -23.64
N PRO A 56 -9.43 -13.48 -22.60
CA PRO A 56 -9.44 -14.01 -21.24
C PRO A 56 -10.14 -15.36 -21.26
N ALA A 57 -9.35 -16.42 -21.21
CA ALA A 57 -9.83 -17.77 -21.13
C ALA A 57 -10.38 -17.92 -19.72
N HIS A 58 -11.60 -17.43 -19.49
CA HIS A 58 -12.34 -17.48 -18.22
C HIS A 58 -11.37 -17.56 -17.03
N GLU A 59 -10.56 -16.52 -16.78
CA GLU A 59 -9.86 -16.45 -15.49
C GLU A 59 -10.98 -16.47 -14.46
N ASP A 60 -11.00 -17.51 -13.61
CA ASP A 60 -11.91 -17.58 -12.46
C ASP A 60 -11.91 -16.21 -11.78
N PRO A 61 -13.07 -15.66 -11.40
CA PRO A 61 -13.13 -14.34 -10.78
C PRO A 61 -12.17 -14.33 -9.60
N LYS A 62 -11.06 -13.59 -9.74
CA LYS A 62 -10.04 -13.49 -8.72
C LYS A 62 -10.73 -13.04 -7.44
N ASP A 63 -10.46 -13.75 -6.33
CA ASP A 63 -11.04 -13.45 -5.02
C ASP A 63 -10.96 -11.94 -4.77
N PRO A 64 -12.10 -11.23 -4.61
CA PRO A 64 -12.11 -9.78 -4.45
C PRO A 64 -11.18 -9.29 -3.33
N ILE A 65 -11.04 -10.10 -2.28
CA ILE A 65 -10.16 -9.77 -1.14
C ILE A 65 -8.68 -9.90 -1.56
N ALA A 66 -8.34 -10.90 -2.38
CA ALA A 66 -6.99 -11.02 -2.94
C ALA A 66 -6.64 -9.86 -3.89
N ILE A 67 -7.61 -9.38 -4.69
CA ILE A 67 -7.44 -8.18 -5.52
C ILE A 67 -7.19 -6.96 -4.63
N GLU A 68 -7.98 -6.79 -3.57
CA GLU A 68 -7.82 -5.68 -2.61
C GLU A 68 -6.42 -5.69 -1.96
N ARG A 69 -5.95 -6.86 -1.51
CA ARG A 69 -4.59 -7.01 -0.97
C ARG A 69 -3.52 -6.62 -1.98
N LEU A 70 -3.62 -7.11 -3.21
CA LEU A 70 -2.66 -6.81 -4.27
C LEU A 70 -2.63 -5.32 -4.59
N ASN A 71 -3.79 -4.67 -4.64
CA ASN A 71 -3.89 -3.22 -4.84
C ASN A 71 -3.22 -2.44 -3.69
N LEU A 72 -3.49 -2.81 -2.44
CA LEU A 72 -2.85 -2.19 -1.27
C LEU A 72 -1.33 -2.40 -1.29
N MET A 73 -0.85 -3.59 -1.64
CA MET A 73 0.58 -3.86 -1.80
C MET A 73 1.20 -2.97 -2.87
N ASN A 74 0.53 -2.81 -4.02
CA ASN A 74 1.03 -1.99 -5.11
C ASN A 74 1.03 -0.49 -4.76
N MET A 75 0.02 -0.02 -4.04
CA MET A 75 0.01 1.33 -3.47
C MET A 75 1.15 1.53 -2.46
N ALA A 76 1.41 0.54 -1.59
CA ALA A 76 2.51 0.57 -0.64
C ALA A 76 3.86 0.61 -1.35
N LYS A 77 4.08 -0.24 -2.36
CA LYS A 77 5.28 -0.23 -3.22
C LYS A 77 5.52 1.16 -3.82
N LEU A 78 4.49 1.73 -4.44
CA LEU A 78 4.57 3.02 -5.10
C LEU A 78 4.85 4.16 -4.12
N SER A 79 4.18 4.15 -2.96
CA SER A 79 4.37 5.14 -1.91
C SER A 79 5.75 5.07 -1.25
N ILE A 80 6.23 3.86 -0.92
CA ILE A 80 7.58 3.64 -0.35
C ILE A 80 8.65 4.11 -1.34
N LYS A 81 8.55 3.69 -2.60
CA LYS A 81 9.49 4.09 -3.65
C LYS A 81 9.50 5.61 -3.84
N GLY A 82 8.32 6.22 -4.00
CA GLY A 82 8.17 7.66 -4.20
C GLY A 82 8.70 8.46 -3.01
N LEU A 83 8.46 8.01 -1.78
CA LEU A 83 8.98 8.63 -0.58
C LEU A 83 10.52 8.56 -0.53
N ILE A 84 11.13 7.41 -0.79
CA ILE A 84 12.59 7.26 -0.79
C ILE A 84 13.22 8.17 -1.86
N GLU A 85 12.74 8.09 -3.10
CA GLU A 85 13.27 8.90 -4.21
C GLU A 85 13.13 10.40 -3.92
N SER A 86 11.95 10.84 -3.46
CA SER A 86 11.71 12.25 -3.17
C SER A 86 12.53 12.76 -1.98
N ALA A 87 12.68 11.96 -0.92
CA ALA A 87 13.48 12.31 0.25
C ALA A 87 14.97 12.42 -0.09
N LEU A 88 15.51 11.48 -0.87
CA LEU A 88 16.91 11.50 -1.32
C LEU A 88 17.18 12.71 -2.22
N ASN A 89 16.24 13.07 -3.10
CA ASN A 89 16.35 14.28 -3.93
C ASN A 89 16.28 15.57 -3.10
N LEU A 90 15.49 15.59 -2.03
CA LEU A 90 15.36 16.74 -1.14
C LEU A 90 16.62 16.95 -0.29
N GLY A 91 17.27 15.87 0.17
CA GLY A 91 18.58 15.91 0.83
C GLY A 91 18.62 16.56 2.22
N ARG A 92 17.46 16.76 2.87
CA ARG A 92 17.33 17.28 4.24
C ARG A 92 16.37 16.44 5.08
N THR A 93 16.42 16.64 6.39
CA THR A 93 15.48 16.04 7.35
C THR A 93 14.03 16.38 6.97
N LEU A 94 13.17 15.36 6.98
CA LEU A 94 11.74 15.49 6.71
C LEU A 94 11.00 15.93 7.98
N ASP A 95 10.03 16.82 7.78
CA ASP A 95 9.06 17.27 8.78
C ASP A 95 7.68 16.64 8.51
N SER A 96 6.70 16.92 9.36
CA SER A 96 5.37 16.33 9.25
C SER A 96 4.51 16.93 8.13
N ASP A 97 4.93 18.05 7.54
CA ASP A 97 4.25 18.70 6.41
C ASP A 97 4.67 18.13 5.05
N TYR A 98 5.66 17.23 5.03
CA TYR A 98 6.16 16.66 3.79
C TYR A 98 5.16 15.67 3.15
N ALA A 99 4.51 16.10 2.06
CA ALA A 99 3.41 15.37 1.43
C ALA A 99 3.70 13.89 1.08
N PRO A 100 4.86 13.51 0.49
CA PRO A 100 5.17 12.10 0.24
C PRO A 100 5.19 11.24 1.52
N LEU A 101 5.60 11.84 2.64
CA LEU A 101 5.62 11.16 3.94
C LEU A 101 4.21 11.03 4.54
N GLN A 102 3.37 12.06 4.40
CA GLN A 102 1.97 11.98 4.80
C GLN A 102 1.24 10.88 4.03
N GLN A 103 1.41 10.83 2.70
CA GLN A 103 0.87 9.80 1.83
C GLN A 103 1.31 8.40 2.26
N PHE A 104 2.58 8.23 2.60
CA PHE A 104 3.10 6.96 3.13
C PHE A 104 2.37 6.50 4.39
N PHE A 105 2.16 7.38 5.38
CA PHE A 105 1.43 7.00 6.59
C PHE A 105 -0.02 6.65 6.32
N VAL A 106 -0.67 7.34 5.38
CA VAL A 106 -2.05 7.01 4.96
C VAL A 106 -2.10 5.62 4.32
N VAL A 107 -1.18 5.31 3.40
CA VAL A 107 -1.13 3.99 2.73
C VAL A 107 -0.83 2.88 3.74
N MET A 108 0.11 3.09 4.66
CA MET A 108 0.40 2.14 5.73
C MET A 108 -0.80 1.89 6.65
N GLU A 109 -1.56 2.92 6.99
CA GLU A 109 -2.79 2.78 7.76
C GLU A 109 -3.83 1.91 7.04
N HIS A 110 -4.00 2.08 5.72
CA HIS A 110 -4.91 1.24 4.95
C HIS A 110 -4.44 -0.23 4.93
N CYS A 111 -3.15 -0.46 4.73
CA CYS A 111 -2.57 -1.81 4.77
C CYS A 111 -2.81 -2.49 6.13
N LEU A 112 -2.60 -1.75 7.23
CA LEU A 112 -2.79 -2.25 8.59
C LEU A 112 -4.27 -2.39 8.99
N LYS A 113 -5.20 -1.71 8.32
CA LYS A 113 -6.64 -1.86 8.58
C LYS A 113 -7.28 -3.01 7.81
N HIS A 114 -6.69 -3.41 6.68
CA HIS A 114 -7.25 -4.45 5.83
C HIS A 114 -7.42 -5.77 6.59
N GLY A 115 -8.65 -6.28 6.60
CA GLY A 115 -8.99 -7.56 7.24
C GLY A 115 -8.91 -7.54 8.77
N LEU A 116 -8.98 -6.37 9.43
CA LEU A 116 -9.13 -6.31 10.88
C LEU A 116 -10.46 -6.94 11.32
N LYS A 117 -10.39 -7.81 12.33
CA LYS A 117 -11.56 -8.38 12.99
C LYS A 117 -12.36 -7.29 13.69
N THR A 118 -13.68 -7.30 13.48
CA THR A 118 -14.58 -6.41 14.22
C THR A 118 -14.85 -6.98 15.61
N LYS A 119 -13.97 -6.70 16.58
CA LYS A 119 -14.27 -7.01 17.99
C LYS A 119 -15.37 -6.07 18.48
N LYS A 120 -16.55 -6.63 18.82
CA LYS A 120 -17.61 -5.89 19.52
C LYS A 120 -17.12 -5.62 20.95
N THR A 121 -16.78 -4.38 21.25
CA THR A 121 -16.59 -3.91 22.63
C THR A 121 -17.87 -3.25 23.13
N PHE A 122 -18.08 -3.21 24.45
CA PHE A 122 -19.25 -2.57 25.07
C PHE A 122 -19.41 -1.08 24.70
N LEU A 123 -18.35 -0.43 24.20
CA LEU A 123 -18.33 0.96 23.73
C LEU A 123 -18.36 1.12 22.19
N GLY A 124 -18.55 0.04 21.42
CA GLY A 124 -18.64 0.08 19.95
C GLY A 124 -17.71 -0.90 19.23
N GLN A 125 -17.62 -0.78 17.91
CA GLN A 125 -16.66 -1.53 17.10
C GLN A 125 -15.31 -0.80 17.10
N ASN A 126 -14.25 -1.45 17.58
CA ASN A 126 -12.90 -0.89 17.53
C ASN A 126 -12.18 -1.41 16.27
N LYS A 127 -12.19 -0.62 15.19
CA LYS A 127 -11.46 -0.91 13.93
C LYS A 127 -10.04 -0.30 13.94
N SER A 128 -9.33 -0.44 15.05
CA SER A 128 -7.96 0.09 15.18
C SER A 128 -6.93 -1.01 15.05
N PHE A 129 -5.88 -0.75 14.26
CA PHE A 129 -4.70 -1.60 14.16
C PHE A 129 -3.77 -1.48 15.38
N TRP A 130 -4.06 -0.56 16.32
CA TRP A 130 -3.24 -0.33 17.51
C TRP A 130 -3.03 -1.58 18.36
N GLY A 131 -4.07 -2.40 18.55
CA GLY A 131 -3.94 -3.62 19.36
C GLY A 131 -2.91 -4.60 18.80
N ALA A 132 -2.76 -4.66 17.47
CA ALA A 132 -1.72 -5.46 16.83
C ALA A 132 -0.32 -4.86 17.04
N LEU A 133 -0.19 -3.53 17.02
CA LEU A 133 1.08 -2.85 17.29
C LEU A 133 1.53 -3.02 18.75
N GLU A 134 0.61 -3.13 19.71
CA GLU A 134 0.93 -3.46 21.10
C GLU A 134 1.53 -4.87 21.27
N LEU A 135 1.43 -5.75 20.27
CA LEU A 135 2.19 -7.00 20.28
C LEU A 135 3.68 -6.78 20.06
N VAL A 136 4.08 -5.71 19.35
CA VAL A 136 5.48 -5.44 19.03
C VAL A 136 6.29 -5.30 20.32
N GLU A 137 5.82 -4.54 21.31
CA GLU A 137 6.56 -4.36 22.58
C GLU A 137 6.74 -5.66 23.36
N LYS A 138 5.82 -6.63 23.20
CA LYS A 138 5.92 -7.95 23.84
C LYS A 138 6.96 -8.85 23.18
N LEU A 139 7.25 -8.61 21.89
CA LEU A 139 8.17 -9.41 21.09
C LEU A 139 9.55 -8.75 20.97
N THR A 140 9.58 -7.42 21.01
CA THR A 140 10.76 -6.57 20.83
C THR A 140 10.75 -5.48 21.92
N PRO A 141 11.48 -5.67 23.03
CA PRO A 141 11.48 -4.73 24.16
C PRO A 141 11.85 -3.29 23.79
N GLU A 142 12.66 -3.08 22.75
CA GLU A 142 13.02 -1.74 22.23
C GLU A 142 11.78 -0.91 21.83
N ALA A 143 10.72 -1.56 21.34
CA ALA A 143 9.48 -0.87 20.98
C ALA A 143 8.68 -0.38 22.20
N GLY A 144 9.04 -0.80 23.43
CA GLY A 144 8.37 -0.38 24.65
C GLY A 144 8.48 1.13 24.89
N GLU A 145 9.60 1.75 24.51
CA GLU A 145 9.81 3.19 24.66
C GLU A 145 8.80 4.01 23.85
N ILE A 146 8.66 3.71 22.55
CA ILE A 146 7.70 4.40 21.68
C ILE A 146 6.25 4.04 22.04
N THR A 147 6.02 2.82 22.53
CA THR A 147 4.69 2.38 22.94
C THR A 147 4.22 3.10 24.20
N ALA A 148 5.10 3.31 25.19
CA ALA A 148 4.83 4.17 26.33
C ALA A 148 4.64 5.63 25.87
N SER A 149 5.53 6.13 25.01
CA SER A 149 5.48 7.52 24.53
C SER A 149 4.15 7.91 23.88
N VAL A 150 3.55 7.02 23.07
CA VAL A 150 2.23 7.31 22.46
C VAL A 150 1.06 7.16 23.43
N LYS A 151 1.20 6.33 24.47
CA LYS A 151 0.18 6.20 25.53
C LYS A 151 0.12 7.47 26.38
N ASP A 152 1.27 8.11 26.60
CA ASP A 152 1.42 9.30 27.42
C ASP A 152 1.32 10.62 26.62
N LEU A 153 1.17 10.56 25.28
CA LEU A 153 1.15 11.74 24.44
C LEU A 153 -0.06 12.64 24.74
N PRO A 154 0.14 13.90 25.20
CA PRO A 154 -0.97 14.79 25.52
C PRO A 154 -1.82 15.11 24.29
N GLY A 155 -3.14 14.99 24.43
CA GLY A 155 -4.09 15.26 23.35
C GLY A 155 -4.48 14.02 22.54
N LEU A 156 -3.76 12.91 22.66
CA LEU A 156 -4.02 11.66 21.93
C LEU A 156 -4.96 10.74 22.72
N LYS A 157 -6.19 10.57 22.23
CA LYS A 157 -7.27 9.90 22.97
C LYS A 157 -7.66 8.56 22.35
N THR A 158 -7.58 8.42 21.03
CA THR A 158 -8.11 7.24 20.34
C THR A 158 -7.02 6.18 20.11
N PRO A 159 -7.39 4.89 20.06
CA PRO A 159 -6.47 3.84 19.62
C PRO A 159 -5.93 4.09 18.21
N LEU A 160 -6.75 4.61 17.28
CA LEU A 160 -6.31 4.94 15.93
C LEU A 160 -5.22 6.02 15.93
N GLY A 161 -5.42 7.10 16.69
CA GLY A 161 -4.42 8.14 16.89
C GLY A 161 -3.12 7.60 17.48
N ARG A 162 -3.19 6.69 18.47
CA ARG A 162 -2.01 5.99 19.03
C ARG A 162 -1.26 5.20 17.97
N GLY A 163 -1.97 4.45 17.13
CA GLY A 163 -1.38 3.75 15.99
C GLY A 163 -0.66 4.70 15.03
N ARG A 164 -1.26 5.85 14.70
CA ARG A 164 -0.67 6.87 13.83
C ARG A 164 0.59 7.50 14.43
N ALA A 165 0.57 7.83 15.71
CA ALA A 165 1.73 8.35 16.42
C ALA A 165 2.86 7.31 16.49
N TRP A 166 2.50 6.05 16.72
CA TRP A 166 3.47 4.97 16.84
C TRP A 166 4.20 4.71 15.52
N LEU A 167 3.50 4.73 14.39
CA LEU A 167 4.12 4.61 13.06
C LEU A 167 5.15 5.73 12.81
N ARG A 168 4.83 6.97 13.22
CA ARG A 168 5.74 8.12 13.11
C ARG A 168 6.99 7.91 13.96
N LEU A 169 6.82 7.49 15.22
CA LEU A 169 7.96 7.22 16.11
C LEU A 169 8.82 6.05 15.63
N ALA A 170 8.20 4.96 15.17
CA ALA A 170 8.93 3.81 14.63
C ALA A 170 9.74 4.16 13.38
N LEU A 171 9.23 5.05 12.52
CA LEU A 171 9.96 5.59 11.38
C LEU A 171 11.16 6.44 11.83
N MET A 172 10.96 7.37 12.79
CA MET A 172 12.03 8.20 13.34
C MET A 172 13.14 7.37 14.01
N GLN A 173 12.78 6.25 14.65
CA GLN A 173 13.73 5.27 15.20
C GLN A 173 14.44 4.44 14.12
N LYS A 174 14.04 4.52 12.85
CA LYS A 174 14.52 3.67 11.74
C LYS A 174 14.32 2.17 12.01
N LYS A 175 13.25 1.83 12.73
CA LYS A 175 12.92 0.46 13.18
C LYS A 175 11.57 -0.03 12.66
N LEU A 176 10.86 0.78 11.88
CA LEU A 176 9.54 0.43 11.37
C LEU A 176 9.53 -0.91 10.62
N SER A 177 10.52 -1.16 9.76
CA SER A 177 10.66 -2.43 9.03
C SER A 177 10.88 -3.62 9.96
N ASP A 178 11.79 -3.50 10.93
CA ASP A 178 12.08 -4.54 11.93
C ASP A 178 10.84 -4.88 12.76
N TYR A 179 10.10 -3.86 13.20
CA TYR A 179 8.89 -4.05 13.99
C TYR A 179 7.77 -4.71 13.16
N MET A 180 7.55 -4.27 11.92
CA MET A 180 6.57 -4.91 11.02
C MET A 180 6.94 -6.37 10.77
N LYS A 181 8.22 -6.65 10.47
CA LYS A 181 8.74 -8.01 10.29
C LYS A 181 8.52 -8.89 11.52
N THR A 182 8.69 -8.33 12.71
CA THR A 182 8.49 -9.05 13.97
C THR A 182 7.06 -9.55 14.11
N ILE A 183 6.06 -8.69 13.87
CA ILE A 183 4.65 -9.08 14.07
C ILE A 183 4.13 -10.01 12.97
N ILE A 184 4.53 -9.83 11.71
CA ILE A 184 4.09 -10.74 10.62
C ILE A 184 4.65 -12.16 10.78
N ASN A 185 5.79 -12.31 11.46
CA ASN A 185 6.39 -13.62 11.75
C ASN A 185 5.69 -14.34 12.90
N ARG A 186 4.79 -13.66 13.62
CA ARG A 186 3.99 -14.21 14.72
C ARG A 186 2.52 -14.24 14.36
N LYS A 187 2.20 -14.87 13.22
CA LYS A 187 0.82 -15.07 12.74
C LYS A 187 -0.08 -15.74 13.78
N ASP A 188 0.48 -16.59 14.65
CA ASP A 188 -0.22 -17.21 15.78
C ASP A 188 -0.83 -16.15 16.72
N LEU A 189 -0.10 -15.08 17.03
CA LEU A 189 -0.60 -13.98 17.85
C LEU A 189 -1.38 -12.95 17.02
N LEU A 190 -0.89 -12.64 15.82
CA LEU A 190 -1.49 -11.64 14.94
C LEU A 190 -2.91 -12.02 14.49
N SER A 191 -3.20 -13.33 14.41
CA SER A 191 -4.52 -13.87 14.11
C SER A 191 -5.60 -13.49 15.12
N GLU A 192 -5.25 -13.00 16.31
CA GLU A 192 -6.21 -12.46 17.26
C GLU A 192 -6.88 -11.16 16.74
N PHE A 193 -6.18 -10.43 15.87
CA PHE A 193 -6.56 -9.11 15.37
C PHE A 193 -7.06 -9.14 13.93
N TYR A 194 -6.58 -10.07 13.12
CA TYR A 194 -6.85 -10.12 11.68
C TYR A 194 -7.57 -11.39 11.25
N GLU A 195 -8.39 -11.27 10.21
CA GLU A 195 -8.92 -12.40 9.45
C GLU A 195 -7.79 -13.11 8.69
N ALA A 196 -7.99 -14.40 8.38
CA ALA A 196 -6.94 -15.23 7.77
C ALA A 196 -6.45 -14.67 6.43
N ASN A 197 -7.36 -14.09 5.64
CA ASN A 197 -7.10 -13.50 4.31
C ASN A 197 -6.75 -12.01 4.36
N ALA A 198 -6.42 -11.47 5.54
CA ALA A 198 -5.97 -10.09 5.70
C ALA A 198 -4.57 -9.88 5.10
N LEU A 199 -4.28 -8.67 4.61
CA LEU A 199 -2.98 -8.31 4.04
C LEU A 199 -1.81 -8.65 4.95
N MET A 200 -1.91 -8.37 6.26
CA MET A 200 -0.84 -8.67 7.22
C MET A 200 -0.70 -10.16 7.54
N MET A 201 -1.68 -10.99 7.14
CA MET A 201 -1.70 -12.43 7.33
C MET A 201 -1.27 -13.19 6.08
N GLU A 202 -1.11 -12.52 4.95
CA GLU A 202 -0.77 -13.08 3.63
C GLU A 202 0.65 -12.65 3.18
N GLU A 203 1.07 -13.09 1.99
CA GLU A 203 2.41 -12.82 1.45
C GLU A 203 2.68 -11.32 1.24
N GLU A 204 1.65 -10.56 0.87
CA GLU A 204 1.73 -9.13 0.60
C GLU A 204 2.26 -8.35 1.81
N GLY A 205 1.87 -8.72 3.03
CA GLY A 205 2.39 -8.12 4.26
C GLY A 205 3.88 -8.33 4.45
N ALA A 206 4.40 -9.50 4.06
CA ALA A 206 5.83 -9.80 4.11
C ALA A 206 6.63 -9.01 3.06
N VAL A 207 6.08 -8.85 1.85
CA VAL A 207 6.67 -8.01 0.80
C VAL A 207 6.75 -6.56 1.27
N ILE A 208 5.67 -5.99 1.80
CA ILE A 208 5.65 -4.63 2.34
C ILE A 208 6.71 -4.47 3.44
N ALA A 209 6.76 -5.39 4.42
CA ALA A 209 7.76 -5.34 5.49
C ALA A 209 9.21 -5.34 4.97
N GLY A 210 9.49 -6.11 3.91
CA GLY A 210 10.79 -6.11 3.24
C GLY A 210 11.13 -4.78 2.56
N LEU A 211 10.15 -4.16 1.89
CA LEU A 211 10.34 -2.86 1.22
C LEU A 211 10.57 -1.71 2.21
N LEU A 212 9.96 -1.78 3.39
CA LEU A 212 10.14 -0.77 4.45
C LEU A 212 11.60 -0.64 4.91
N VAL A 213 12.46 -1.64 4.67
CA VAL A 213 13.90 -1.55 4.98
C VAL A 213 14.55 -0.37 4.26
N GLY A 214 14.09 -0.05 3.04
CA GLY A 214 14.58 1.09 2.28
C GLY A 214 14.35 2.44 2.97
N LEU A 215 13.35 2.53 3.87
CA LEU A 215 13.07 3.76 4.62
C LEU A 215 14.10 4.06 5.70
N ASN A 216 14.97 3.12 6.07
CA ASN A 216 15.99 3.35 7.10
C ASN A 216 16.98 4.47 6.70
N VAL A 217 17.10 4.77 5.41
CA VAL A 217 17.95 5.88 4.91
C VAL A 217 17.33 7.25 5.16
N ILE A 218 16.02 7.33 5.41
CA ILE A 218 15.30 8.59 5.58
C ILE A 218 15.56 9.18 6.96
N ASP A 219 15.94 10.45 7.00
CA ASP A 219 16.02 11.23 8.24
C ASP A 219 14.73 12.04 8.42
N ALA A 220 14.07 11.88 9.57
CA ALA A 220 12.78 12.49 9.84
C ALA A 220 12.72 12.98 11.30
N ASN A 221 12.15 14.17 11.50
CA ASN A 221 11.89 14.73 12.81
C ASN A 221 10.44 15.23 12.86
N LEU A 222 9.55 14.40 13.39
CA LEU A 222 8.10 14.60 13.28
C LEU A 222 7.55 15.15 14.59
N CYS A 223 7.07 16.39 14.55
CA CYS A 223 6.41 17.00 15.70
C CYS A 223 4.95 16.54 15.77
N MET A 224 4.62 15.66 16.70
CA MET A 224 3.23 15.22 16.90
C MET A 224 2.45 16.13 17.86
N LYS A 225 3.13 17.05 18.55
CA LYS A 225 2.50 17.90 19.57
C LYS A 225 1.62 18.95 18.89
N GLY A 226 0.31 18.84 19.09
CA GLY A 226 -0.67 19.73 18.50
C GLY A 226 -1.24 19.25 17.16
N GLU A 227 -0.77 18.13 16.63
CA GLU A 227 -1.41 17.46 15.49
C GLU A 227 -2.65 16.69 15.96
N ASP A 228 -3.77 16.84 15.24
CA ASP A 228 -4.98 16.05 15.49
C ASP A 228 -4.89 14.68 14.80
N LEU A 229 -4.09 13.78 15.38
CA LEU A 229 -3.95 12.41 14.90
C LEU A 229 -5.22 11.57 15.13
N ASP A 230 -6.13 11.99 16.00
CA ASP A 230 -7.35 11.25 16.31
C ASP A 230 -8.40 11.40 15.20
N SER A 231 -8.51 12.57 14.58
CA SER A 231 -9.58 12.88 13.61
C SER A 231 -9.13 12.91 12.14
N GLN A 232 -7.82 12.86 11.86
CA GLN A 232 -7.29 12.85 10.50
C GLN A 232 -8.01 11.83 9.60
N VAL A 233 -8.48 12.27 8.44
CA VAL A 233 -8.99 11.40 7.38
C VAL A 233 -7.91 11.29 6.32
N GLY A 234 -7.30 10.11 6.20
CA GLY A 234 -6.29 9.85 5.19
C GLY A 234 -6.94 9.46 3.87
N VAL A 235 -6.80 10.29 2.84
CA VAL A 235 -7.16 9.95 1.46
C VAL A 235 -5.87 9.69 0.68
N ILE A 236 -5.83 8.61 -0.10
CA ILE A 236 -4.69 8.30 -0.96
C ILE A 236 -4.77 9.22 -2.18
N ASP A 237 -3.81 10.14 -2.30
CA ASP A 237 -3.71 11.03 -3.46
C ASP A 237 -2.95 10.36 -4.61
N PHE A 238 -3.67 9.88 -5.63
CA PHE A 238 -3.06 9.28 -6.81
C PHE A 238 -2.46 10.30 -7.79
N SER A 239 -2.80 11.59 -7.69
CA SER A 239 -2.24 12.62 -8.56
C SER A 239 -0.73 12.72 -8.41
N MET A 240 -0.20 12.40 -7.23
CA MET A 240 1.23 12.31 -6.95
C MET A 240 1.98 11.31 -7.85
N TYR A 241 1.27 10.36 -8.46
CA TYR A 241 1.84 9.31 -9.29
C TYR A 241 1.45 9.42 -10.78
N LEU A 242 0.57 10.37 -11.11
CA LEU A 242 0.25 10.73 -12.48
C LEU A 242 1.30 11.75 -12.94
N LYS A 243 2.38 11.29 -13.57
CA LYS A 243 3.33 12.23 -14.18
C LYS A 243 2.66 12.93 -15.36
N ASP A 244 2.69 14.25 -15.37
CA ASP A 244 2.31 15.09 -16.51
C ASP A 244 3.03 14.64 -17.78
N GLY A 245 2.27 14.21 -18.79
CA GLY A 245 2.77 13.94 -20.13
C GLY A 245 3.20 15.19 -20.92
N VAL A 246 3.54 16.30 -20.26
CA VAL A 246 3.75 17.60 -20.90
C VAL A 246 5.12 18.19 -20.55
N HIS A 247 6.21 17.51 -20.90
CA HIS A 247 7.51 18.16 -21.10
C HIS A 247 8.33 17.45 -22.19
N SER A 248 7.98 17.68 -23.46
CA SER A 248 8.94 17.89 -24.57
C SER A 248 8.22 18.14 -25.90
N SER A 249 7.45 19.22 -25.98
CA SER A 249 7.40 19.98 -27.24
C SER A 249 8.36 21.14 -27.08
N LYS A 250 9.65 20.90 -27.38
CA LYS A 250 10.55 22.01 -27.68
C LYS A 250 9.99 22.67 -28.94
N THR A 251 9.43 23.87 -28.77
CA THR A 251 9.25 24.81 -29.86
C THR A 251 10.62 25.03 -30.49
N VAL A 252 10.83 24.47 -31.68
CA VAL A 252 11.91 24.89 -32.56
C VAL A 252 11.34 26.08 -33.33
N GLU A 253 11.58 27.28 -32.80
CA GLU A 253 11.59 28.47 -33.65
C GLU A 253 13.01 28.59 -34.22
N GLY A 254 13.09 28.44 -35.54
CA GLY A 254 14.24 28.68 -36.40
C GLY A 254 13.72 28.80 -37.83
#